data_AF-A0A644TIL4-F1
#
_entry.id   AF-A0A644TIL4-F1
#
_cell.length_a   1.000
_cell.length_b   1.000
_cell.length_c   1.000
_cell.angle_alpha   90.00
_cell.angle_beta   90.00
_cell.angle_gamma   90.00
#
_symmetry.space_group_name_H-M   'P 1'
#
loop_
_entity.id
_entity.type
_entity.pdbx_description
1 polymer ?
#
loop_
_entity_poly.entity_id
_entity_poly.type
_entity_poly.pdbx_seq_one_letter_code
_entity_poly.pdbx_strand_id
1 'polypeptide(L)'
;MQIPHDEISFLLKKQNLDLHLKPEQLKNLVYIFDNYKLIERLENELQSQRADVVIIDPFTDSFSNDLYKAIDVRAYLNQFSRLTKKYECVIIFMHHTRKGAENLAPSKNNALGSQSIEAKARLVLELKASVNNSTIRHLCPVKGNYIPQELKRSSIDLMFTDNLTFQSLGTNTPFDKINTNEVNLSTLEAEYKEIISLKEQGLNYREIGLKFGVSHGTIMNKLKRYEKIKNAETIIKE
;
A
#
# COMPACT_ATOMS: atom_id res chain seq x y z
N MET A 1 5.47 -18.57 -28.97
CA MET A 1 6.24 -18.12 -27.80
C MET A 1 7.02 -16.88 -28.22
N GLN A 2 6.44 -15.70 -28.07
CA GLN A 2 7.06 -14.43 -28.48
C GLN A 2 7.57 -13.78 -27.19
N ILE A 3 8.83 -14.06 -26.88
CA ILE A 3 9.45 -13.57 -25.65
C ILE A 3 9.86 -12.11 -25.87
N PRO A 4 9.60 -11.19 -24.94
CA PRO A 4 9.91 -9.76 -25.03
C PRO A 4 11.28 -9.56 -24.38
N HIS A 5 12.34 -9.63 -25.17
CA HIS A 5 13.41 -10.55 -24.78
C HIS A 5 14.54 -10.03 -23.89
N ASP A 6 14.73 -8.72 -23.74
CA ASP A 6 15.95 -8.23 -23.06
C ASP A 6 15.69 -7.68 -21.66
N GLU A 7 14.76 -6.73 -21.49
CA GLU A 7 14.50 -6.12 -20.17
C GLU A 7 13.85 -7.10 -19.19
N ILE A 8 12.82 -7.83 -19.61
CA ILE A 8 12.16 -8.84 -18.77
C ILE A 8 13.12 -9.99 -18.46
N SER A 9 13.93 -10.41 -19.43
CA SER A 9 14.94 -11.45 -19.21
C SER A 9 16.00 -11.01 -18.21
N PHE A 10 16.47 -9.77 -18.28
CA PHE A 10 17.39 -9.20 -17.30
C PHE A 10 16.77 -9.17 -15.90
N LEU A 11 15.53 -8.65 -15.77
CA LEU A 11 14.83 -8.58 -14.49
C LEU A 11 14.62 -9.96 -13.88
N LEU A 12 14.15 -10.93 -14.68
CA LEU A 12 13.96 -12.30 -14.22
C LEU A 12 15.27 -12.93 -13.75
N LYS A 13 16.37 -12.79 -14.50
CA LYS A 13 17.69 -13.31 -14.10
C LYS A 13 18.15 -12.70 -12.78
N LYS A 14 17.97 -11.39 -12.61
CA LYS A 14 18.35 -10.67 -11.39
C LYS A 14 17.51 -11.11 -10.19
N GLN A 15 16.19 -11.17 -10.34
CA GLN A 15 15.28 -11.63 -9.29
C GLN A 15 15.49 -13.11 -8.93
N ASN A 16 15.89 -13.94 -9.90
CA ASN A 16 16.13 -15.36 -9.67
C ASN A 16 17.34 -15.66 -8.79
N LEU A 17 18.20 -14.66 -8.53
CA LEU A 17 19.26 -14.75 -7.53
C LEU A 17 18.69 -14.96 -6.12
N ASP A 18 17.49 -14.44 -5.84
CA ASP A 18 16.78 -14.67 -4.57
C ASP A 18 15.73 -15.79 -4.69
N LEU A 19 15.02 -15.86 -5.82
CA LEU A 19 13.84 -16.73 -5.95
C LEU A 19 14.16 -18.20 -6.28
N HIS A 20 15.33 -18.46 -6.87
CA HIS A 20 15.80 -19.80 -7.24
C HIS A 20 14.77 -20.65 -8.03
N LEU A 21 14.02 -20.01 -8.91
CA LEU A 21 13.03 -20.62 -9.78
C LEU A 21 13.70 -21.38 -10.93
N LYS A 22 13.11 -22.52 -11.25
CA LYS A 22 13.43 -23.32 -12.44
C LYS A 22 12.52 -22.91 -13.61
N PRO A 23 12.99 -23.00 -14.86
CA PRO A 23 12.17 -22.65 -16.04
C PRO A 23 10.80 -23.31 -16.08
N GLU A 24 10.68 -24.56 -15.62
CA GLU A 24 9.43 -25.32 -15.60
C GLU A 24 8.37 -24.70 -14.68
N GLN A 25 8.79 -23.95 -13.65
CA GLN A 25 7.90 -23.22 -12.74
C GLN A 25 7.33 -21.95 -13.39
N LEU A 26 7.97 -21.45 -14.45
CA LEU A 26 7.57 -20.23 -15.17
C LEU A 26 6.84 -20.54 -16.48
N LYS A 27 6.63 -21.82 -16.83
CA LYS A 27 6.06 -22.23 -18.13
C LYS A 27 4.65 -21.67 -18.43
N ASN A 28 3.91 -21.29 -17.39
CA ASN A 28 2.56 -20.74 -17.48
C ASN A 28 2.53 -19.20 -17.34
N LEU A 29 3.69 -18.55 -17.20
CA LEU A 29 3.78 -17.10 -17.11
C LEU A 29 3.69 -16.52 -18.53
N VAL A 30 2.65 -15.72 -18.77
CA VAL A 30 2.40 -15.08 -20.05
C VAL A 30 2.51 -13.57 -19.88
N TYR A 31 3.20 -12.92 -20.81
CA TYR A 31 3.31 -11.47 -20.84
C TYR A 31 2.61 -10.90 -22.08
N ILE A 32 1.86 -9.81 -21.88
CA ILE A 32 1.16 -9.07 -22.93
C ILE A 32 1.63 -7.61 -22.84
N PHE A 33 2.20 -7.07 -23.93
CA PHE A 33 2.82 -5.72 -23.95
C PHE A 33 1.97 -4.67 -24.66
N ASP A 34 0.91 -5.08 -25.33
CA ASP A 34 -0.01 -4.19 -26.02
C ASP A 34 -1.37 -4.19 -25.31
N ASN A 35 -1.97 -3.01 -25.20
CA ASN A 35 -3.26 -2.78 -24.56
C ASN A 35 -4.41 -2.63 -25.58
N TYR A 36 -4.12 -2.71 -26.89
CA TYR A 36 -5.14 -2.62 -27.91
C TYR A 36 -6.22 -3.69 -27.71
N LYS A 37 -7.48 -3.24 -27.56
CA LYS A 37 -8.63 -4.10 -27.26
C LYS A 37 -8.38 -5.08 -26.10
N LEU A 38 -7.73 -4.61 -25.04
CA LEU A 38 -7.29 -5.43 -23.90
C LEU A 38 -8.34 -6.43 -23.39
N ILE A 39 -9.61 -6.02 -23.25
CA ILE A 39 -10.67 -6.91 -22.76
C ILE A 39 -10.89 -8.12 -23.68
N GLU A 40 -10.99 -7.89 -24.99
CA GLU A 40 -11.14 -8.96 -25.99
C GLU A 40 -9.92 -9.87 -25.98
N ARG A 41 -8.72 -9.28 -25.88
CA ARG A 41 -7.48 -10.05 -25.81
C ARG A 41 -7.44 -10.94 -24.56
N LEU A 42 -7.72 -10.39 -23.38
CA LEU A 42 -7.77 -11.15 -22.13
C LEU A 42 -8.81 -12.27 -22.18
N GLU A 43 -9.97 -12.02 -22.77
CA GLU A 43 -11.01 -13.05 -22.92
C GLU A 43 -10.54 -14.22 -23.78
N ASN A 44 -9.88 -13.93 -24.91
CA ASN A 44 -9.32 -14.95 -25.79
C ASN A 44 -8.19 -15.75 -25.11
N GLU A 45 -7.29 -15.08 -24.39
CA GLU A 45 -6.20 -15.72 -23.66
C GLU A 45 -6.75 -16.63 -22.56
N LEU A 46 -7.67 -16.13 -21.72
CA LEU A 46 -8.28 -16.91 -20.63
C LEU A 46 -9.15 -18.07 -21.11
N GLN A 47 -9.72 -17.96 -22.32
CA GLN A 47 -10.44 -19.05 -22.96
C GLN A 47 -9.49 -20.14 -23.49
N SER A 48 -8.37 -19.74 -24.09
CA SER A 48 -7.35 -20.65 -24.61
C SER A 48 -6.60 -21.36 -23.47
N GLN A 49 -6.18 -20.59 -22.47
CA GLN A 49 -5.44 -21.04 -21.31
C GLN A 49 -5.91 -20.29 -20.06
N ARG A 50 -6.50 -21.02 -19.11
CA ARG A 50 -6.91 -20.44 -17.83
C ARG A 50 -5.69 -19.95 -17.07
N ALA A 51 -5.86 -18.80 -16.40
CA ALA A 51 -4.90 -18.24 -15.48
C ALA A 51 -5.59 -17.97 -14.14
N ASP A 52 -4.92 -18.30 -13.04
CA ASP A 52 -5.43 -18.00 -11.69
C ASP A 52 -5.33 -16.51 -11.37
N VAL A 53 -4.34 -15.83 -11.94
CA VAL A 53 -4.03 -14.43 -11.69
C VAL A 53 -3.70 -13.71 -13.00
N VAL A 54 -4.31 -12.54 -13.18
CA VAL A 54 -3.96 -11.57 -14.22
C VAL A 54 -3.50 -10.28 -13.55
N ILE A 55 -2.35 -9.77 -13.95
CA ILE A 55 -1.79 -8.51 -13.43
C ILE A 55 -1.80 -7.48 -14.55
N ILE A 56 -2.35 -6.30 -14.28
CA ILE A 56 -2.42 -5.18 -15.21
C ILE A 56 -1.57 -4.05 -14.63
N ASP A 57 -0.51 -3.68 -15.33
CA ASP A 57 0.50 -2.73 -14.87
C ASP A 57 0.90 -1.72 -15.96
N PRO A 58 0.70 -0.40 -15.76
CA PRO A 58 -0.15 0.21 -14.74
C PRO A 58 -1.62 0.28 -15.19
N PHE A 59 -2.54 0.37 -14.24
CA PHE A 59 -3.98 0.59 -14.49
C PHE A 59 -4.24 1.77 -15.43
N THR A 60 -3.49 2.87 -15.26
CA THR A 60 -3.66 4.10 -16.02
C THR A 60 -3.40 3.92 -17.51
N ASP A 61 -2.45 3.04 -17.88
CA ASP A 61 -2.13 2.81 -19.30
C ASP A 61 -3.20 1.95 -19.97
N SER A 62 -3.96 1.19 -19.19
CA SER A 62 -5.09 0.40 -19.69
C SER A 62 -6.40 1.19 -19.79
N PHE A 63 -6.46 2.40 -19.23
CA PHE A 63 -7.68 3.20 -19.09
C PHE A 63 -7.60 4.52 -19.87
N SER A 64 -8.41 4.66 -20.92
CA SER A 64 -8.35 5.80 -21.86
C SER A 64 -9.24 7.00 -21.52
N ASN A 65 -10.14 6.87 -20.52
CA ASN A 65 -11.11 7.90 -20.18
C ASN A 65 -10.63 8.78 -19.01
N ASP A 66 -11.49 9.69 -18.55
CA ASP A 66 -11.20 10.55 -17.39
C ASP A 66 -11.22 9.74 -16.08
N LEU A 67 -10.06 9.60 -15.47
CA LEU A 67 -9.84 8.84 -14.24
C LEU A 67 -10.63 9.39 -13.04
N TYR A 68 -11.06 10.66 -13.09
CA TYR A 68 -11.82 11.30 -12.04
C TYR A 68 -13.34 11.12 -12.19
N LYS A 69 -13.82 10.67 -13.37
CA LYS A 69 -15.23 10.38 -13.59
C LYS A 69 -15.60 9.00 -13.06
N ALA A 70 -16.35 9.00 -11.96
CA ALA A 70 -16.82 7.80 -11.28
C ALA A 70 -17.57 6.82 -12.20
N ILE A 71 -18.37 7.33 -13.14
CA ILE A 71 -19.16 6.52 -14.06
C ILE A 71 -18.23 5.76 -15.02
N ASP A 72 -17.26 6.45 -15.62
CA ASP A 72 -16.32 5.88 -16.59
C ASP A 72 -15.45 4.80 -15.94
N VAL A 73 -14.90 5.09 -14.75
CA VAL A 73 -14.11 4.15 -13.96
C VAL A 73 -14.93 2.91 -13.61
N ARG A 74 -16.18 3.08 -13.16
CA ARG A 74 -17.05 1.93 -12.84
C ARG A 74 -17.38 1.08 -14.06
N ALA A 75 -17.71 1.72 -15.18
CA ALA A 75 -18.02 1.03 -16.43
C ALA A 75 -16.83 0.18 -16.88
N TYR A 76 -15.62 0.74 -16.80
CA TYR A 76 -14.38 0.03 -17.11
C TYR A 76 -14.13 -1.17 -16.18
N LEU A 77 -14.07 -0.95 -14.86
CA LEU A 77 -13.82 -2.01 -13.88
C LEU A 77 -14.89 -3.12 -13.87
N ASN A 78 -16.12 -2.81 -14.32
CA ASN A 78 -17.17 -3.81 -14.48
C ASN A 78 -16.85 -4.84 -15.56
N GLN A 79 -16.09 -4.48 -16.60
CA GLN A 79 -15.68 -5.42 -17.65
C GLN A 79 -14.77 -6.51 -17.07
N PHE A 80 -13.76 -6.12 -16.28
CA PHE A 80 -12.89 -7.05 -15.54
C PHE A 80 -13.63 -7.85 -14.47
N SER A 81 -14.62 -7.23 -13.81
CA SER A 81 -15.48 -7.96 -12.87
C SER A 81 -16.29 -9.07 -13.54
N ARG A 82 -16.62 -8.96 -14.83
CA ARG A 82 -17.26 -10.03 -15.59
C ARG A 82 -16.26 -11.12 -15.94
N LEU A 83 -15.04 -10.74 -16.36
CA LEU A 83 -13.96 -11.69 -16.63
C LEU A 83 -13.62 -12.54 -15.40
N THR A 84 -13.39 -11.92 -14.22
CA THR A 84 -13.11 -12.67 -12.98
C THR A 84 -14.19 -13.69 -12.63
N LYS A 85 -15.47 -13.37 -12.84
CA LYS A 85 -16.59 -14.30 -12.57
C LYS A 85 -16.70 -15.41 -13.61
N LYS A 86 -16.50 -15.08 -14.89
CA LYS A 86 -16.59 -16.05 -15.99
C LYS A 86 -15.40 -17.02 -15.97
N TYR A 87 -14.22 -16.51 -15.64
CA TYR A 87 -12.97 -17.25 -15.72
C TYR A 87 -12.43 -17.77 -14.38
N GLU A 88 -13.08 -17.38 -13.27
CA GLU A 88 -12.72 -17.75 -11.89
C GLU A 88 -11.28 -17.38 -11.49
N CYS A 89 -10.83 -16.22 -11.97
CA CYS A 89 -9.49 -15.71 -11.72
C CYS A 89 -9.48 -14.44 -10.85
N VAL A 90 -8.31 -14.09 -10.34
CA VAL A 90 -8.03 -12.82 -9.67
C VAL A 90 -7.44 -11.84 -10.69
N ILE A 91 -7.94 -10.61 -10.69
CA ILE A 91 -7.34 -9.51 -11.46
C ILE A 91 -6.76 -8.51 -10.47
N ILE A 92 -5.45 -8.25 -10.61
CA ILE A 92 -4.69 -7.29 -9.81
C ILE A 92 -4.34 -6.11 -10.71
N PHE A 93 -4.62 -4.91 -10.22
CA PHE A 93 -4.24 -3.67 -10.87
C PHE A 93 -3.11 -3.02 -10.09
N MET A 94 -1.98 -2.78 -10.75
CA MET A 94 -0.95 -1.87 -10.23
C MET A 94 -1.43 -0.45 -10.48
N HIS A 95 -1.50 0.37 -9.44
CA HIS A 95 -2.09 1.71 -9.55
C HIS A 95 -1.30 2.75 -8.78
N HIS A 96 -1.21 3.94 -9.35
CA HIS A 96 -0.48 5.05 -8.75
C HIS A 96 -1.26 5.68 -7.59
N THR A 97 -0.50 6.20 -6.61
CA THR A 97 -1.04 7.09 -5.58
C THR A 97 -1.02 8.54 -6.05
N ARG A 98 -1.86 9.38 -5.45
CA ARG A 98 -1.81 10.83 -5.67
C ARG A 98 -0.49 11.43 -5.17
N LYS A 99 -0.08 12.57 -5.75
CA LYS A 99 1.10 13.33 -5.31
C LYS A 99 1.01 13.69 -3.83
N GLY A 100 2.10 13.49 -3.08
CA GLY A 100 2.17 13.78 -1.65
C GLY A 100 1.63 12.66 -0.76
N ALA A 101 1.01 11.62 -1.32
CA ALA A 101 0.51 10.47 -0.56
C ALA A 101 1.63 9.72 0.19
N GLU A 102 2.86 9.78 -0.30
CA GLU A 102 4.04 9.23 0.36
C GLU A 102 4.17 9.75 1.80
N ASN A 103 3.83 11.02 2.03
CA ASN A 103 3.90 11.68 3.34
C ASN A 103 2.64 11.46 4.21
N LEU A 104 1.58 10.85 3.67
CA LEU A 104 0.33 10.59 4.38
C LEU A 104 0.28 9.18 4.94
N ALA A 105 -0.40 9.01 6.08
CA ALA A 105 -0.68 7.69 6.62
C ALA A 105 -1.36 6.79 5.56
N PRO A 106 -1.11 5.48 5.57
CA PRO A 106 -1.75 4.56 4.64
C PRO A 106 -3.28 4.73 4.64
N SER A 107 -3.86 4.84 3.45
CA SER A 107 -5.29 5.03 3.27
C SER A 107 -5.72 4.65 1.86
N LYS A 108 -6.89 4.03 1.76
CA LYS A 108 -7.54 3.76 0.47
C LYS A 108 -7.77 5.04 -0.35
N ASN A 109 -7.88 6.19 0.32
CA ASN A 109 -8.08 7.50 -0.29
C ASN A 109 -6.79 8.08 -0.90
N ASN A 110 -5.66 7.39 -0.78
CA ASN A 110 -4.40 7.78 -1.40
C ASN A 110 -4.31 7.35 -2.87
N ALA A 111 -5.21 6.47 -3.34
CA ALA A 111 -5.31 6.09 -4.75
C ALA A 111 -5.53 7.33 -5.64
N LEU A 112 -4.85 7.38 -6.79
CA LEU A 112 -5.04 8.45 -7.76
C LEU A 112 -6.39 8.31 -8.46
N GLY A 113 -7.17 9.39 -8.58
CA GLY A 113 -8.41 9.39 -9.37
C GLY A 113 -9.70 9.28 -8.57
N SER A 114 -10.73 8.72 -9.20
CA SER A 114 -12.06 8.57 -8.62
C SER A 114 -12.09 7.56 -7.45
N GLN A 115 -12.87 7.88 -6.42
CA GLN A 115 -13.19 6.95 -5.32
C GLN A 115 -13.84 5.62 -5.78
N SER A 116 -14.30 5.59 -7.03
CA SER A 116 -14.87 4.38 -7.62
C SER A 116 -13.85 3.24 -7.75
N ILE A 117 -12.55 3.55 -7.79
CA ILE A 117 -11.47 2.55 -7.89
C ILE A 117 -11.44 1.70 -6.63
N GLU A 118 -11.18 2.32 -5.47
CA GLU A 118 -11.10 1.60 -4.20
C GLU A 118 -12.47 1.07 -3.77
N ALA A 119 -13.57 1.75 -4.10
CA ALA A 119 -14.91 1.27 -3.80
C ALA A 119 -15.23 -0.05 -4.52
N LYS A 120 -14.79 -0.19 -5.78
CA LYS A 120 -15.04 -1.38 -6.60
C LYS A 120 -14.13 -2.55 -6.22
N ALA A 121 -12.90 -2.27 -5.78
CA ALA A 121 -11.93 -3.28 -5.39
C ALA A 121 -12.37 -4.08 -4.14
N ARG A 122 -12.11 -5.40 -4.13
CA ARG A 122 -12.35 -6.27 -2.96
C ARG A 122 -11.29 -6.10 -1.88
N LEU A 123 -10.05 -5.86 -2.31
CA LEU A 123 -8.86 -5.63 -1.51
C LEU A 123 -8.11 -4.45 -2.13
N VAL A 124 -7.58 -3.55 -1.29
CA VAL A 124 -6.67 -2.49 -1.71
C VAL A 124 -5.48 -2.53 -0.79
N LEU A 125 -4.29 -2.67 -1.39
CA LEU A 125 -3.01 -2.65 -0.70
C LEU A 125 -2.25 -1.39 -1.14
N GLU A 126 -1.72 -0.65 -0.18
CA GLU A 126 -0.83 0.48 -0.44
C GLU A 126 0.59 0.09 -0.02
N LEU A 127 1.55 0.22 -0.93
CA LEU A 127 2.96 -0.03 -0.64
C LEU A 127 3.65 1.31 -0.32
N LYS A 128 4.26 1.41 0.86
CA LYS A 128 5.00 2.62 1.29
C LYS A 128 6.46 2.31 1.57
N ALA A 129 7.36 3.23 1.24
CA ALA A 129 8.74 3.16 1.71
C ALA A 129 8.83 3.55 3.17
N SER A 130 9.69 2.87 3.93
CA SER A 130 10.03 3.32 5.28
C SER A 130 10.83 4.62 5.22
N VAL A 131 10.44 5.58 6.04
CA VAL A 131 11.17 6.83 6.24
C VAL A 131 12.46 6.66 7.05
N ASN A 132 12.60 5.53 7.75
CA ASN A 132 13.76 5.22 8.61
C ASN A 132 14.76 4.31 7.90
N ASN A 133 14.32 3.49 6.93
CA ASN A 133 15.20 2.58 6.20
C ASN A 133 14.73 2.41 4.75
N SER A 134 15.56 2.84 3.80
CA SER A 134 15.24 2.81 2.36
C SER A 134 15.13 1.39 1.77
N THR A 135 15.57 0.35 2.46
CA THR A 135 15.36 -1.05 2.04
C THR A 135 14.04 -1.62 2.53
N ILE A 136 13.36 -0.98 3.48
CA ILE A 136 12.09 -1.48 4.02
C ILE A 136 10.91 -0.90 3.22
N ARG A 137 9.94 -1.77 2.93
CA ARG A 137 8.61 -1.39 2.45
C ARG A 137 7.54 -1.88 3.42
N HIS A 138 6.46 -1.14 3.49
CA HIS A 138 5.27 -1.44 4.28
C HIS A 138 4.12 -1.74 3.32
N LEU A 139 3.71 -3.01 3.23
CA LEU A 139 2.53 -3.41 2.46
C LEU A 139 1.29 -3.27 3.34
N CYS A 140 0.46 -2.26 3.07
CA CYS A 140 -0.60 -1.81 3.96
C CYS A 140 -1.98 -2.23 3.42
N PRO A 141 -2.72 -3.13 4.09
CA PRO A 141 -4.10 -3.43 3.72
C PRO A 141 -5.03 -2.28 4.10
N VAL A 142 -5.31 -1.37 3.16
CA VAL A 142 -6.13 -0.17 3.43
C VAL A 142 -7.62 -0.38 3.17
N LYS A 143 -7.96 -1.49 2.51
CA LYS A 143 -9.34 -1.98 2.34
C LYS A 143 -9.33 -3.49 2.16
N GLY A 144 -10.28 -4.18 2.76
CA GLY A 144 -10.56 -5.58 2.46
C GLY A 144 -11.94 -5.96 2.97
N ASN A 145 -12.73 -6.59 2.10
CA ASN A 145 -14.11 -6.99 2.42
C ASN A 145 -14.17 -8.26 3.29
N TYR A 146 -13.16 -9.12 3.19
CA TYR A 146 -13.13 -10.45 3.82
C TYR A 146 -11.87 -10.66 4.66
N ILE A 147 -11.26 -9.58 5.14
CA ILE A 147 -10.12 -9.64 6.04
C ILE A 147 -10.49 -9.02 7.39
N PRO A 148 -9.92 -9.51 8.49
CA PRO A 148 -10.11 -8.93 9.81
C PRO A 148 -9.74 -7.44 9.87
N GLN A 149 -10.31 -6.72 10.85
CA GLN A 149 -10.14 -5.27 10.93
C GLN A 149 -8.75 -4.85 11.40
N GLU A 150 -8.13 -5.66 12.25
CA GLU A 150 -6.78 -5.53 12.75
C GLU A 150 -5.74 -5.52 11.62
N LEU A 151 -5.90 -6.35 10.59
CA LEU A 151 -5.02 -6.35 9.42
C LEU A 151 -5.10 -5.04 8.62
N LYS A 152 -6.13 -4.21 8.85
CA LYS A 152 -6.27 -2.88 8.24
C LYS A 152 -5.72 -1.75 9.09
N ARG A 153 -4.94 -2.07 10.13
CA ARG A 153 -4.33 -1.10 11.06
C ARG A 153 -2.80 -1.17 11.09
N SER A 154 -2.21 -2.20 10.49
CA SER A 154 -0.77 -2.40 10.43
C SER A 154 -0.34 -2.90 9.05
N SER A 155 0.90 -2.61 8.68
CA SER A 155 1.52 -3.14 7.47
C SER A 155 2.00 -4.55 7.67
N ILE A 156 2.25 -5.25 6.57
CA ILE A 156 3.19 -6.36 6.49
C ILE A 156 4.54 -5.76 6.07
N ASP A 157 5.57 -5.93 6.89
CA ASP A 157 6.87 -5.32 6.62
C ASP A 157 7.71 -6.24 5.72
N LEU A 158 8.26 -5.63 4.69
CA LEU A 158 9.02 -6.29 3.63
C LEU A 158 10.38 -5.65 3.50
N MET A 159 11.41 -6.47 3.32
CA MET A 159 12.71 -6.02 2.83
C MET A 159 12.70 -6.07 1.30
N PHE A 160 13.00 -4.95 0.67
CA PHE A 160 13.29 -4.85 -0.76
C PHE A 160 14.77 -5.08 -0.97
N THR A 161 15.11 -6.16 -1.68
CA THR A 161 16.49 -6.59 -1.87
C THR A 161 17.14 -5.89 -3.07
N ASP A 162 18.48 -5.91 -3.12
CA ASP A 162 19.23 -5.42 -4.28
C ASP A 162 18.91 -6.18 -5.58
N ASN A 163 18.35 -7.39 -5.45
CA ASN A 163 17.89 -8.26 -6.53
C ASN A 163 16.46 -7.96 -7.00
N LEU A 164 15.86 -6.86 -6.54
CA LEU A 164 14.52 -6.40 -6.92
C LEU A 164 13.41 -7.39 -6.52
N THR A 165 13.57 -8.06 -5.37
CA THR A 165 12.54 -8.91 -4.78
C THR A 165 12.11 -8.40 -3.41
N PHE A 166 11.03 -8.97 -2.88
CA PHE A 166 10.55 -8.71 -1.54
C PHE A 166 10.70 -9.94 -0.66
N GLN A 167 11.24 -9.75 0.54
CA GLN A 167 11.28 -10.77 1.58
C GLN A 167 10.46 -10.31 2.78
N SER A 168 9.61 -11.17 3.33
CA SER A 168 8.88 -10.84 4.55
C SER A 168 9.85 -10.75 5.73
N LEU A 169 9.71 -9.69 6.51
CA LEU A 169 10.46 -9.52 7.76
C LEU A 169 9.79 -10.25 8.95
N GLY A 170 8.58 -10.78 8.76
CA GLY A 170 7.79 -11.37 9.85
C GLY A 170 7.28 -10.35 10.87
N THR A 171 7.42 -9.05 10.61
CA THR A 171 6.98 -7.96 11.47
C THR A 171 5.86 -7.14 10.83
N ASN A 172 5.17 -6.37 11.68
CA ASN A 172 4.12 -5.46 11.26
C ASN A 172 4.35 -4.08 11.89
N THR A 173 4.14 -3.02 11.11
CA THR A 173 4.23 -1.64 11.59
C THR A 173 2.83 -1.00 11.61
N PRO A 174 2.36 -0.47 12.76
CA PRO A 174 1.12 0.30 12.81
C PRO A 174 1.10 1.46 11.81
N PHE A 175 -0.03 1.70 11.15
CA PHE A 175 -0.16 2.76 10.15
C PHE A 175 0.23 4.15 10.67
N ASP A 176 0.00 4.41 11.95
CA ASP A 176 0.35 5.67 12.61
C ASP A 176 1.87 5.90 12.75
N LYS A 177 2.68 4.85 12.61
CA LYS A 177 4.14 4.91 12.70
C LYS A 177 4.86 5.00 11.37
N ILE A 178 4.24 4.56 10.26
CA ILE A 178 4.91 4.37 8.97
C ILE A 178 5.57 5.66 8.43
N ASN A 179 5.01 6.83 8.75
CA ASN A 179 5.57 8.14 8.35
C ASN A 179 6.15 8.94 9.53
N THR A 180 6.41 8.30 10.66
CA THR A 180 7.03 8.96 11.81
C THR A 180 8.49 8.52 11.87
N ASN A 181 9.41 9.44 11.55
CA ASN A 181 10.84 9.16 11.69
C ASN A 181 11.20 8.89 13.16
N GLU A 182 12.17 8.02 13.42
CA GLU A 182 12.60 7.67 14.79
C GLU A 182 13.01 8.89 15.62
N VAL A 183 13.71 9.84 15.01
CA VAL A 183 14.08 11.12 15.65
C VAL A 183 12.84 11.93 16.05
N ASN A 184 11.80 11.92 15.22
CA ASN A 184 10.54 12.61 15.54
C ASN A 184 9.77 11.88 16.64
N LEU A 185 9.87 10.55 16.71
CA LEU A 185 9.22 9.76 17.76
C LEU A 185 9.89 9.98 19.12
N SER A 186 11.22 10.00 19.17
CA SER A 186 11.96 10.28 20.42
C SER A 186 11.70 11.70 20.91
N THR A 187 11.67 12.67 19.99
CA THR A 187 11.29 14.06 20.32
C THR A 187 9.86 14.12 20.87
N LEU A 188 8.89 13.47 20.21
CA LEU A 188 7.50 13.43 20.65
C LEU A 188 7.34 12.77 22.02
N GLU A 189 8.11 11.72 22.31
CA GLU A 189 8.14 11.06 23.62
C GLU A 189 8.70 11.98 24.71
N ALA A 190 9.79 12.69 24.43
CA ALA A 190 10.38 13.64 25.37
C ALA A 190 9.39 14.78 25.68
N GLU A 191 8.78 15.36 24.65
CA GLU A 191 7.74 16.39 24.80
C GLU A 191 6.53 15.85 25.58
N TYR A 192 6.09 14.61 25.31
CA TYR A 192 4.98 13.99 26.05
C TYR A 192 5.29 13.90 27.55
N LYS A 193 6.47 13.38 27.91
CA LYS A 193 6.92 13.26 29.30
C LYS A 193 6.97 14.62 30.00
N GLU A 194 7.47 15.65 29.31
CA GLU A 194 7.50 17.01 29.83
C GLU A 194 6.09 17.59 30.04
N ILE A 195 5.18 17.42 29.07
CA ILE A 195 3.79 17.89 29.18
C ILE A 195 3.08 17.22 30.37
N ILE A 196 3.28 15.92 30.59
CA ILE A 196 2.72 15.20 31.75
C ILE A 196 3.32 15.71 33.07
N SER A 197 4.63 15.94 33.14
CA SER A 197 5.26 16.53 34.33
C SER A 197 4.71 17.92 34.66
N LEU A 198 4.52 18.79 33.65
CA LEU A 198 3.92 20.11 33.85
C LEU A 198 2.44 20.03 34.28
N LYS A 199 1.72 19.01 33.81
CA LYS A 199 0.35 18.72 34.26
C LYS A 199 0.29 18.32 35.73
N GLU A 200 1.21 17.48 36.18
CA GLU A 200 1.35 17.06 37.58
C GLU A 200 1.72 18.24 38.48
N GLN A 201 2.45 19.23 37.95
CA GLN A 201 2.72 20.51 38.61
C GLN A 201 1.50 21.46 38.64
N GLY A 202 0.35 21.04 38.11
CA GLY A 202 -0.91 21.79 38.16
C GLY A 202 -1.17 22.72 36.98
N LEU A 203 -0.31 22.75 35.96
CA LEU A 203 -0.50 23.65 34.81
C LEU A 203 -1.64 23.18 33.90
N ASN A 204 -2.41 24.14 33.39
CA ASN A 204 -3.42 23.88 32.38
C ASN A 204 -2.81 23.88 30.96
N TYR A 205 -3.56 23.39 29.96
CA TYR A 205 -3.02 23.26 28.59
C TYR A 205 -2.68 24.59 27.91
N ARG A 206 -3.27 25.71 28.35
CA ARG A 206 -2.92 27.04 27.82
C ARG A 206 -1.56 27.48 28.33
N GLU A 207 -1.30 27.30 29.63
CA GLU A 207 -0.01 27.61 30.26
C GLU A 207 1.11 26.74 29.69
N ILE A 208 0.86 25.46 29.48
CA ILE A 208 1.80 24.54 28.83
C ILE A 208 2.06 24.97 27.39
N GLY A 209 1.01 25.35 26.64
CA GLY A 209 1.16 25.87 25.28
C GLY A 209 2.08 27.09 25.22
N LEU A 210 1.95 28.03 26.16
CA LEU A 210 2.82 29.20 26.26
C LEU A 210 4.29 28.81 26.47
N LYS A 211 4.58 27.82 27.33
CA LYS A 211 5.95 27.33 27.53
C LYS A 211 6.57 26.72 26.27
N PHE A 212 5.76 26.03 25.47
CA PHE A 212 6.19 25.40 24.22
C PHE A 212 6.13 26.34 23.00
N GLY A 213 5.66 27.58 23.18
CA GLY A 213 5.47 28.52 22.06
C GLY A 213 4.39 28.08 21.06
N VAL A 214 3.41 27.28 21.49
CA VAL A 214 2.35 26.71 20.64
C VAL A 214 0.96 26.87 21.25
N SER A 215 -0.08 26.63 20.44
CA SER A 215 -1.45 26.66 20.94
C SER A 215 -1.75 25.49 21.90
N HIS A 216 -2.70 25.68 22.83
CA HIS A 216 -3.18 24.59 23.69
C HIS A 216 -3.73 23.39 22.88
N GLY A 217 -4.33 23.65 21.71
CA GLY A 217 -4.80 22.60 20.80
C GLY A 217 -3.66 21.76 20.24
N THR A 218 -2.51 22.39 19.96
CA THR A 218 -1.28 21.68 19.54
C THR A 218 -0.79 20.73 20.63
N ILE A 219 -0.80 21.16 21.89
CA ILE A 219 -0.43 20.31 23.04
C ILE A 219 -1.37 19.10 23.14
N MET A 220 -2.68 19.32 23.07
CA MET A 220 -3.67 18.23 23.09
C MET A 220 -3.48 17.24 21.93
N ASN A 221 -3.14 17.74 20.74
CA ASN A 221 -2.88 16.90 19.58
C ASN A 221 -1.59 16.07 19.74
N LYS A 222 -0.53 16.63 20.33
CA LYS A 222 0.71 15.90 20.64
C LYS A 222 0.44 14.74 21.60
N LEU A 223 -0.31 14.98 22.69
CA LEU A 223 -0.71 13.95 23.65
C LEU A 223 -1.51 12.82 22.98
N LYS A 224 -2.59 13.18 22.27
CA LYS A 224 -3.43 12.21 21.54
C LYS A 224 -2.62 11.39 20.53
N ARG A 225 -1.69 12.02 19.82
CA ARG A 225 -0.84 11.35 18.83
C ARG A 225 0.07 10.32 19.51
N TYR A 226 0.75 10.68 20.59
CA TYR A 226 1.66 9.76 21.29
C TYR A 226 0.89 8.58 21.92
N GLU A 227 -0.25 8.84 22.57
CA GLU A 227 -1.11 7.80 23.14
C GLU A 227 -1.61 6.81 22.08
N LYS A 228 -2.01 7.33 20.90
CA LYS A 228 -2.42 6.49 19.77
C LYS A 228 -1.30 5.56 19.32
N ILE A 229 -0.07 6.09 19.20
CA ILE A 229 1.11 5.32 18.80
C ILE A 229 1.43 4.23 19.84
N LYS A 230 1.43 4.59 21.14
CA LYS A 230 1.70 3.66 22.24
C LYS A 230 0.66 2.53 22.34
N ASN A 231 -0.62 2.85 22.19
CA ASN A 231 -1.69 1.85 22.23
C ASN A 231 -1.60 0.86 21.06
N ALA A 232 -1.18 1.33 19.88
CA ALA A 232 -0.98 0.45 18.72
C ALA A 232 0.14 -0.58 18.91
N GLU A 233 1.14 -0.31 19.78
CA GLU A 233 2.17 -1.29 20.14
C GLU A 233 1.67 -2.42 21.03
N THR A 234 0.65 -2.14 21.85
CA THR A 234 0.14 -3.09 22.84
C THR A 234 -0.71 -4.16 22.16
N ILE A 235 -1.53 -3.77 21.18
CA ILE A 235 -2.45 -4.66 20.43
C ILE A 235 -1.69 -5.70 19.56
N ILE A 236 -0.41 -5.49 19.26
CA ILE A 236 0.39 -6.40 18.41
C ILE A 236 1.17 -7.43 19.25
N LYS A 237 1.27 -7.23 20.57
CA LYS A 237 2.00 -8.13 21.48
C LYS A 237 1.09 -9.16 22.18
N GLU A 238 -0.22 -9.08 21.98
CA GLU A 238 -1.24 -10.04 22.44
C GLU A 238 -1.67 -10.96 21.29
#